data_AF-A0A1F8ZU45-F1
#
_entry.id   AF-A0A1F8ZU45-F1
#
_cell.length_a   1.000
_cell.length_b   1.000
_cell.length_c   1.000
_cell.angle_alpha   90.00
_cell.angle_beta   90.00
_cell.angle_gamma   90.00
#
_symmetry.space_group_name_H-M   'P 1'
#
loop_
_entity.id
_entity.type
_entity.pdbx_description
1 polymer ?
#
loop_
_entity_poly.entity_id
_entity_poly.type
_entity_poly.pdbx_seq_one_letter_code
_entity_poly.pdbx_strand_id
1 'polypeptide(L)'
;MAAMNTVKSEKRFPGQVSVSFQEALLQFEKKGLLTGTLPRILIFLSQPLLGALPHQVKKDLERAVANPYSFGLIGSTGLNILLNMILYPLVFMALAATLTGVDVLFSQKINIYILIGIFLSLLEGTYRLRDGIFYAKPATEMTFGSAIYGVPLYYALQPLLARQAGVIRSSPIPVDGFYDKGFVEKLERERRYGNVYVIEDWGDAYFLRVEFPRKVPDIGLPLRSEIPDEMPDYDYDLFLKDGHFVVKGRCTDERVRKISSSVGAFPPEFMTVIPLQERIEGFSHRFEKQLLEVLLLKEKRKKTEENSHL
;
A
#
# COMPACT_ATOMS: atom_id res chain seq x y z
N MET A 1 27.26 -37.69 5.96
CA MET A 1 27.85 -36.80 4.93
C MET A 1 27.19 -35.45 5.08
N ALA A 2 27.94 -34.45 5.56
CA ALA A 2 27.42 -33.09 5.73
C ALA A 2 27.23 -32.44 4.36
N ALA A 3 26.02 -31.95 4.09
CA ALA A 3 25.73 -31.15 2.91
C ALA A 3 26.53 -29.83 3.03
N MET A 4 27.53 -29.65 2.17
CA MET A 4 28.12 -28.33 1.93
C MET A 4 26.99 -27.45 1.37
N ASN A 5 26.42 -26.60 2.22
CA ASN A 5 25.66 -25.44 1.78
C ASN A 5 26.63 -24.55 0.99
N THR A 6 26.68 -24.73 -0.33
CA THR A 6 27.30 -23.79 -1.23
C THR A 6 26.55 -22.47 -1.11
N VAL A 7 27.06 -21.57 -0.28
CA VAL A 7 26.61 -20.18 -0.22
C VAL A 7 26.82 -19.61 -1.62
N LYS A 8 25.75 -19.55 -2.41
CA LYS A 8 25.75 -18.99 -3.76
C LYS A 8 26.26 -17.56 -3.63
N SER A 9 27.40 -17.24 -4.26
CA SER A 9 28.00 -15.91 -4.19
C SER A 9 26.98 -14.86 -4.61
N GLU A 10 26.84 -13.81 -3.81
CA GLU A 10 25.90 -12.72 -4.07
C GLU A 10 26.17 -12.12 -5.46
N LYS A 11 25.15 -12.14 -6.32
CA LYS A 11 25.25 -11.56 -7.67
C LYS A 11 25.47 -10.06 -7.54
N ARG A 12 26.35 -9.50 -8.38
CA ARG A 12 26.56 -8.05 -8.44
C ARG A 12 26.05 -7.49 -9.76
N PHE A 13 25.29 -6.41 -9.68
CA PHE A 13 24.70 -5.74 -10.84
C PHE A 13 25.19 -4.30 -10.99
N PRO A 14 25.22 -3.75 -12.21
CA PRO A 14 25.50 -2.33 -12.42
C PRO A 14 24.50 -1.44 -11.67
N GLY A 15 24.99 -0.46 -10.92
CA GLY A 15 24.17 0.43 -10.08
C GLY A 15 23.85 -0.11 -8.68
N GLN A 16 24.39 -1.27 -8.32
CA GLN A 16 24.27 -1.79 -6.96
C GLN A 16 25.20 -1.04 -6.00
N VAL A 17 24.68 -0.62 -4.84
CA VAL A 17 25.49 0.01 -3.80
C VAL A 17 26.33 -1.00 -3.04
N SER A 18 27.44 -0.55 -2.45
CA SER A 18 28.35 -1.41 -1.67
C SER A 18 27.81 -1.85 -0.31
N VAL A 19 26.74 -1.22 0.16
CA VAL A 19 26.09 -1.52 1.45
C VAL A 19 25.28 -2.81 1.32
N SER A 20 25.38 -3.70 2.30
CA SER A 20 24.62 -4.96 2.29
C SER A 20 23.12 -4.70 2.37
N PHE A 21 22.32 -5.61 1.82
CA PHE A 21 20.87 -5.47 1.84
C PHE A 21 20.33 -5.38 3.28
N GLN A 22 20.89 -6.14 4.23
CA GLN A 22 20.45 -6.11 5.63
C GLN A 22 20.75 -4.76 6.30
N GLU A 23 21.93 -4.19 6.06
CA GLU A 23 22.30 -2.87 6.60
C GLU A 23 21.42 -1.77 5.99
N ALA A 24 21.21 -1.81 4.67
CA ALA A 24 20.31 -0.89 3.99
C ALA A 24 18.87 -1.05 4.51
N LEU A 25 18.40 -2.29 4.69
CA LEU A 25 17.10 -2.58 5.26
C LEU A 25 17.00 -1.94 6.64
N LEU A 26 17.89 -2.24 7.58
CA LEU A 26 17.85 -1.64 8.93
C LEU A 26 17.86 -0.10 8.94
N GLN A 27 18.54 0.52 7.98
CA GLN A 27 18.58 1.97 7.83
C GLN A 27 17.22 2.57 7.44
N PHE A 28 16.46 1.87 6.59
CA PHE A 28 15.21 2.38 5.99
C PHE A 28 13.94 1.67 6.49
N GLU A 29 14.05 0.49 7.12
CA GLU A 29 12.95 -0.43 7.46
C GLU A 29 11.89 0.23 8.34
N LYS A 30 12.23 1.24 9.15
CA LYS A 30 11.29 1.87 10.08
C LYS A 30 11.55 3.35 10.37
N LYS A 31 11.70 4.19 9.34
CA LYS A 31 11.60 5.65 9.51
C LYS A 31 10.34 6.25 8.88
N GLY A 32 9.23 5.51 8.87
CA GLY A 32 7.92 6.14 8.76
C GLY A 32 7.73 7.06 9.97
N LEU A 33 7.48 8.36 9.73
CA LEU A 33 7.27 9.39 10.78
C LEU A 33 6.23 8.98 11.85
N LEU A 34 5.40 7.98 11.58
CA LEU A 34 4.28 7.52 12.42
C LEU A 34 4.56 6.32 13.33
N THR A 35 5.69 5.65 13.21
CA THR A 35 5.96 4.41 13.97
C THR A 35 6.51 4.68 15.38
N GLY A 36 6.94 5.92 15.66
CA GLY A 36 7.37 6.36 16.99
C GLY A 36 6.22 6.47 18.01
N THR A 37 6.55 6.50 19.30
CA THR A 37 5.57 6.60 20.40
C THR A 37 4.78 7.92 20.42
N LEU A 38 5.46 9.06 20.28
CA LEU A 38 4.83 10.38 20.21
C LEU A 38 3.84 10.54 19.03
N PRO A 39 4.22 10.21 17.78
CA PRO A 39 3.30 10.32 16.65
C PRO A 39 2.13 9.34 16.76
N ARG A 40 2.30 8.16 17.38
CA ARG A 40 1.18 7.24 17.65
C ARG A 40 0.12 7.83 18.57
N ILE A 41 0.52 8.54 19.62
CA ILE A 41 -0.43 9.20 20.52
C ILE A 41 -1.18 10.31 19.77
N LEU A 42 -0.49 11.10 18.96
CA LEU A 42 -1.11 12.14 18.14
C LEU A 42 -2.11 11.56 17.12
N ILE A 43 -1.76 10.46 16.46
CA ILE A 43 -2.69 9.74 15.57
C ILE A 43 -3.90 9.24 16.35
N PHE A 44 -3.68 8.63 17.52
CA PHE A 44 -4.76 8.11 18.35
C PHE A 44 -5.75 9.21 18.73
N LEU A 45 -5.24 10.36 19.19
CA LEU A 45 -6.07 11.52 19.56
C LEU A 45 -6.78 12.15 18.35
N SER A 46 -6.16 12.09 17.17
CA SER A 46 -6.73 12.63 15.93
C SER A 46 -7.60 11.63 15.17
N GLN A 47 -7.79 10.40 15.66
CA GLN A 47 -8.64 9.38 15.02
C GLN A 47 -10.03 9.92 14.63
N PRO A 48 -10.75 10.65 15.50
CA PRO A 48 -12.06 11.18 15.14
C PRO A 48 -11.99 12.15 13.95
N LEU A 49 -10.91 12.91 13.79
CA LEU A 49 -10.73 13.83 12.64
C LEU A 49 -10.29 13.06 11.38
N LEU A 50 -9.33 12.15 11.52
CA LEU A 50 -8.79 11.34 10.44
C LEU A 50 -9.84 10.38 9.85
N GLY A 51 -10.83 9.97 10.63
CA GLY A 51 -11.96 9.16 10.15
C GLY A 51 -12.81 9.85 9.07
N ALA A 52 -12.69 11.18 8.92
CA ALA A 52 -13.32 11.94 7.84
C ALA A 52 -12.73 11.65 6.46
N LEU A 53 -11.48 11.16 6.39
CA LEU A 53 -10.73 11.02 5.15
C LEU A 53 -11.35 9.98 4.19
N PRO A 54 -11.00 10.02 2.89
CA PRO A 54 -11.40 9.00 1.92
C PRO A 54 -10.98 7.58 2.32
N HIS A 55 -11.76 6.59 1.90
CA HIS A 55 -11.56 5.19 2.28
C HIS A 55 -10.12 4.70 2.05
N GLN A 56 -9.57 4.94 0.87
CA GLN A 56 -8.23 4.50 0.51
C GLN A 56 -7.16 5.10 1.42
N VAL A 57 -7.27 6.39 1.73
CA VAL A 57 -6.33 7.12 2.60
C VAL A 57 -6.35 6.55 4.02
N LYS A 58 -7.53 6.26 4.56
CA LYS A 58 -7.67 5.62 5.88
C LYS A 58 -7.07 4.22 5.88
N LYS A 59 -7.23 3.47 4.79
CA LYS A 59 -6.67 2.11 4.64
C LYS A 59 -5.15 2.15 4.58
N ASP A 60 -4.59 3.13 3.87
CA ASP A 60 -3.14 3.33 3.78
C ASP A 60 -2.57 3.77 5.14
N LEU A 61 -3.27 4.65 5.88
CA LEU A 61 -2.92 5.03 7.24
C LEU A 61 -2.93 3.86 8.22
N GLU A 62 -3.96 3.02 8.18
CA GLU A 62 -4.07 1.82 9.02
C GLU A 62 -2.88 0.86 8.78
N ARG A 63 -2.50 0.66 7.52
CA ARG A 63 -1.31 -0.12 7.16
C ARG A 63 -0.02 0.54 7.64
N ALA A 64 0.13 1.85 7.46
CA ALA A 64 1.34 2.60 7.84
C ALA A 64 1.56 2.62 9.36
N VAL A 65 0.48 2.69 10.16
CA VAL A 65 0.55 2.66 11.63
C VAL A 65 0.86 1.25 12.14
N ALA A 66 0.43 0.21 11.41
CA ALA A 66 0.65 -1.21 11.72
C ALA A 66 0.25 -1.62 13.16
N ASN A 67 -0.65 -0.85 13.78
CA ASN A 67 -1.16 -1.10 15.13
C ASN A 67 -2.66 -0.72 15.21
N PRO A 68 -3.56 -1.72 15.32
CA PRO A 68 -5.01 -1.49 15.39
C PRO A 68 -5.46 -0.62 16.56
N TYR A 69 -4.70 -0.60 17.67
CA TYR A 69 -5.05 0.20 18.84
C TYR A 69 -4.77 1.70 18.63
N SER A 70 -3.78 2.04 17.79
CA SER A 70 -3.41 3.44 17.53
C SER A 70 -4.24 4.06 16.41
N PHE A 71 -4.60 3.30 15.40
CA PHE A 71 -5.51 3.71 14.34
C PHE A 71 -6.20 2.50 13.72
N GLY A 72 -7.53 2.54 13.64
CA GLY A 72 -8.33 1.55 12.92
C GLY A 72 -9.27 2.24 11.96
N LEU A 73 -9.42 1.70 10.74
CA LEU A 73 -10.27 2.31 9.71
C LEU A 73 -11.75 2.36 10.15
N ILE A 74 -12.23 1.26 10.73
CA ILE A 74 -13.59 1.11 11.22
C ILE A 74 -13.80 2.03 12.44
N GLY A 75 -12.91 1.93 13.43
CA GLY A 75 -12.98 2.71 14.67
C GLY A 75 -12.94 4.22 14.42
N SER A 76 -11.98 4.69 13.61
CA SER A 76 -11.86 6.11 13.26
C SER A 76 -13.09 6.64 12.52
N THR A 77 -13.65 5.88 11.58
CA THR A 77 -14.87 6.29 10.87
C THR A 77 -16.06 6.37 11.82
N GLY A 78 -16.23 5.40 12.73
CA GLY A 78 -17.28 5.43 13.75
C GLY A 78 -17.14 6.63 14.69
N LEU A 79 -15.94 6.88 15.21
CA LEU A 79 -15.63 8.04 16.04
C LEU A 79 -15.89 9.36 15.30
N ASN A 80 -15.57 9.43 14.01
CA ASN A 80 -15.84 10.60 13.19
C ASN A 80 -17.35 10.84 13.01
N ILE A 81 -18.15 9.79 12.83
CA ILE A 81 -19.61 9.92 12.75
C ILE A 81 -20.16 10.47 14.07
N LEU A 82 -19.70 9.94 15.21
CA LEU A 82 -20.08 10.46 16.53
C LEU A 82 -19.65 11.92 16.73
N LEU A 83 -18.45 12.27 16.28
CA LEU A 83 -17.98 13.65 16.30
C LEU A 83 -18.86 14.57 15.43
N ASN A 84 -19.27 14.12 14.23
CA ASN A 84 -20.14 14.91 13.35
C ASN A 84 -21.53 15.13 13.95
N MET A 85 -22.05 14.20 14.77
CA MET A 85 -23.30 14.40 15.52
C MET A 85 -23.21 15.56 16.52
N ILE A 86 -22.00 15.97 16.93
CA ILE A 86 -21.76 17.12 17.79
C ILE A 86 -21.41 18.36 16.95
N LEU A 87 -20.52 18.21 15.97
CA LEU A 87 -20.02 19.33 15.17
C LEU A 87 -21.12 19.96 14.32
N TYR A 88 -22.00 19.18 13.70
CA TYR A 88 -23.01 19.73 12.80
C TYR A 88 -24.00 20.62 13.56
N PRO A 89 -24.59 20.19 14.69
CA PRO A 89 -25.39 21.08 15.53
C PRO A 89 -24.67 22.37 15.93
N LEU A 90 -23.39 22.28 16.32
CA LEU A 90 -22.61 23.47 16.69
C LEU A 90 -22.41 24.43 15.51
N VAL A 91 -22.14 23.92 14.31
CA VAL A 91 -22.04 24.74 13.09
C VAL A 91 -23.37 25.41 12.77
N PHE A 92 -24.49 24.69 12.88
CA PHE A 92 -25.82 25.26 12.65
C PHE A 92 -26.23 26.26 13.73
N MET A 93 -25.83 26.06 14.98
CA MET A 93 -26.01 27.05 16.06
C MET A 93 -25.22 28.32 15.79
N ALA A 94 -23.96 28.20 15.36
CA ALA A 94 -23.15 29.36 14.97
C ALA A 94 -23.74 30.08 13.77
N LEU A 95 -24.26 29.33 12.78
CA LEU A 95 -24.97 29.90 11.64
C LEU A 95 -26.24 30.63 12.08
N ALA A 96 -27.02 30.09 13.01
CA ALA A 96 -28.19 30.75 13.57
C ALA A 96 -27.80 32.09 14.24
N ALA A 97 -26.78 32.08 15.10
CA ALA A 97 -26.31 33.27 15.80
C ALA A 97 -25.81 34.36 14.83
N THR A 98 -25.14 33.97 13.74
CA THR A 98 -24.66 34.93 12.73
C THR A 98 -25.78 35.50 11.87
N LEU A 99 -26.81 34.72 11.53
CA LEU A 99 -27.92 35.17 10.69
C LEU A 99 -28.99 35.97 11.45
N THR A 100 -29.23 35.64 12.72
CA THR A 100 -30.36 36.16 13.49
C THR A 100 -29.97 36.93 14.75
N GLY A 101 -28.68 36.94 15.10
CA GLY A 101 -28.16 37.54 16.32
C GLY A 101 -27.93 36.51 17.44
N VAL A 102 -27.05 36.88 18.38
CA VAL A 102 -26.59 35.99 19.46
C VAL A 102 -27.73 35.58 20.40
N ASP A 103 -28.76 36.41 20.53
CA ASP A 103 -29.92 36.15 21.40
C ASP A 103 -30.67 34.87 21.03
N VAL A 104 -30.59 34.43 19.77
CA VAL A 104 -31.24 33.19 19.32
C VAL A 104 -30.68 31.96 20.03
N LEU A 105 -29.42 31.98 20.48
CA LEU A 105 -28.82 30.88 21.26
C LEU A 105 -29.55 30.62 22.58
N PHE A 106 -30.20 31.64 23.14
CA PHE A 106 -30.95 31.56 24.40
C PHE A 106 -32.46 31.40 24.18
N SER A 107 -32.89 31.18 22.93
CA SER A 107 -34.28 31.07 22.55
C SER A 107 -34.65 29.64 22.13
N GLN A 108 -35.93 29.29 22.19
CA GLN A 108 -36.40 27.99 21.67
C GLN A 108 -36.21 27.84 20.15
N LYS A 109 -36.00 28.94 19.42
CA LYS A 109 -35.72 28.89 17.97
C LYS A 109 -34.42 28.17 17.66
N ILE A 110 -33.47 28.07 18.60
CA ILE A 110 -32.21 27.34 18.36
C ILE A 110 -32.43 25.84 18.15
N ASN A 111 -33.50 25.27 18.72
CA ASN A 111 -33.77 23.84 18.68
C ASN A 111 -33.91 23.33 17.24
N ILE A 112 -34.46 24.13 16.32
CA ILE A 112 -34.61 23.72 14.92
C ILE A 112 -33.23 23.60 14.23
N TYR A 113 -32.29 24.48 14.53
CA TYR A 113 -30.94 24.44 13.98
C TYR A 113 -30.15 23.25 14.51
N ILE A 114 -30.29 22.95 15.81
CA ILE A 114 -29.72 21.75 16.43
C ILE A 114 -30.29 20.50 15.76
N LEU A 115 -31.62 20.44 15.59
CA LEU A 115 -32.30 19.29 14.97
C LEU A 115 -31.85 19.08 13.53
N ILE A 116 -31.73 20.15 12.74
CA ILE A 116 -31.19 20.11 11.37
C ILE A 116 -29.76 19.56 11.36
N GLY A 117 -28.90 20.02 12.26
CA GLY A 117 -27.53 19.53 12.40
C GLY A 117 -27.46 18.03 12.70
N ILE A 118 -28.27 17.56 13.66
CA ILE A 118 -28.37 16.13 13.99
C ILE A 118 -28.86 15.34 12.78
N PHE A 119 -29.94 15.79 12.13
CA PHE A 119 -30.53 15.10 10.98
C PHE A 119 -29.52 14.97 9.83
N LEU A 120 -28.79 16.03 9.48
CA LEU A 120 -27.78 15.99 8.44
C LEU A 120 -26.60 15.08 8.79
N SER A 121 -26.18 15.06 10.06
CA SER A 121 -25.12 14.15 10.51
C SER A 121 -25.53 12.68 10.39
N LEU A 122 -26.79 12.36 10.67
CA LEU A 122 -27.35 11.01 10.52
C LEU A 122 -27.46 10.61 9.05
N LEU A 123 -27.92 11.53 8.19
CA LEU A 123 -28.06 11.29 6.75
C LEU A 123 -26.68 11.03 6.13
N GLU A 124 -25.68 11.85 6.45
CA GLU A 124 -24.30 11.64 6.02
C GLU A 124 -23.71 10.33 6.56
N GLY A 125 -23.89 10.05 7.86
CA GLY A 125 -23.43 8.80 8.47
C GLY A 125 -24.01 7.56 7.80
N THR A 126 -25.32 7.59 7.50
CA THR A 126 -26.02 6.53 6.76
C THR A 126 -25.45 6.37 5.35
N TYR A 127 -25.24 7.47 4.63
CA TYR A 127 -24.65 7.44 3.29
C TYR A 127 -23.21 6.88 3.30
N ARG A 128 -22.42 7.18 4.32
CA ARG A 128 -21.04 6.70 4.47
C ARG A 128 -20.95 5.22 4.85
N LEU A 129 -21.98 4.68 5.50
CA LEU A 129 -22.12 3.28 5.88
C LEU A 129 -23.05 2.48 4.95
N ARG A 130 -23.40 3.04 3.78
CA ARG A 130 -24.36 2.46 2.82
C ARG A 130 -24.07 1.01 2.46
N ASP A 131 -22.80 0.63 2.38
CA ASP A 131 -22.36 -0.73 2.04
C ASP A 131 -22.79 -1.76 3.09
N GLY A 132 -22.78 -1.38 4.37
CA GLY A 132 -23.24 -2.24 5.46
C GLY A 132 -24.76 -2.19 5.61
N ILE A 133 -25.35 -1.01 5.49
CA ILE A 133 -26.78 -0.80 5.75
C ILE A 133 -27.66 -1.36 4.62
N PHE A 134 -27.32 -1.06 3.36
CA PHE A 134 -28.16 -1.43 2.20
C PHE A 134 -27.71 -2.71 1.52
N TYR A 135 -26.45 -3.12 1.68
CA TYR A 135 -25.89 -4.31 1.01
C TYR A 135 -25.43 -5.40 1.97
N ALA A 136 -25.58 -5.22 3.29
CA ALA A 136 -25.24 -6.20 4.33
C ALA A 136 -23.82 -6.79 4.20
N LYS A 137 -22.88 -6.02 3.65
CA LYS A 137 -21.49 -6.47 3.52
C LYS A 137 -20.83 -6.59 4.90
N PRO A 138 -19.97 -7.60 5.12
CA PRO A 138 -19.18 -7.68 6.34
C PRO A 138 -18.25 -6.47 6.45
N ALA A 139 -17.96 -6.02 7.68
CA ALA A 139 -17.19 -4.80 7.93
C ALA A 139 -15.80 -4.78 7.28
N THR A 140 -15.21 -5.95 7.03
CA THR A 140 -13.92 -6.12 6.35
C THR A 140 -13.96 -5.79 4.86
N GLU A 141 -15.14 -5.87 4.23
CA GLU A 141 -15.35 -5.63 2.79
C GLU A 141 -16.08 -4.32 2.50
N MET A 142 -16.52 -3.63 3.56
CA MET A 142 -17.24 -2.37 3.44
C MET A 142 -16.33 -1.23 2.98
N THR A 143 -16.83 -0.43 2.04
CA THR A 143 -16.22 0.86 1.73
C THR A 143 -16.76 1.94 2.67
N PHE A 144 -15.88 2.48 3.51
CA PHE A 144 -16.23 3.52 4.47
C PHE A 144 -16.06 4.92 3.88
N GLY A 145 -17.17 5.56 3.51
CA GLY A 145 -17.17 6.87 2.85
C GLY A 145 -16.45 7.98 3.63
N SER A 146 -15.97 8.99 2.91
CA SER A 146 -15.44 10.23 3.51
C SER A 146 -16.56 11.10 4.08
N ALA A 147 -16.22 11.94 5.05
CA ALA A 147 -17.09 13.04 5.44
C ALA A 147 -17.13 14.13 4.35
N ILE A 148 -18.10 15.03 4.40
CA ILE A 148 -18.22 16.19 3.48
C ILE A 148 -16.92 17.02 3.47
N TYR A 149 -16.35 17.28 4.65
CA TYR A 149 -15.08 18.00 4.78
C TYR A 149 -13.85 17.11 4.62
N GLY A 150 -14.03 15.80 4.42
CA GLY A 150 -12.94 14.82 4.33
C GLY A 150 -12.02 15.02 3.12
N VAL A 151 -12.58 15.45 1.99
CA VAL A 151 -11.80 15.73 0.76
C VAL A 151 -10.97 17.01 0.92
N PRO A 152 -11.53 18.16 1.35
CA PRO A 152 -10.73 19.33 1.70
C PRO A 152 -9.65 19.02 2.74
N LEU A 153 -9.97 18.25 3.78
CA LEU A 153 -9.02 17.83 4.81
C LEU A 153 -7.88 16.99 4.23
N TYR A 154 -8.19 16.08 3.30
CA TYR A 154 -7.16 15.29 2.62
C TYR A 154 -6.15 16.18 1.88
N TYR A 155 -6.61 17.17 1.12
CA TYR A 155 -5.71 18.09 0.43
C TYR A 155 -4.85 18.90 1.41
N ALA A 156 -5.42 19.33 2.54
CA ALA A 156 -4.66 20.03 3.57
C ALA A 156 -3.59 19.14 4.23
N LEU A 157 -3.87 17.83 4.40
CA LEU A 157 -2.97 16.87 5.02
C LEU A 157 -2.03 16.15 4.04
N GLN A 158 -2.22 16.32 2.73
CA GLN A 158 -1.44 15.67 1.68
C GLN A 158 0.08 15.76 1.89
N PRO A 159 0.71 16.92 2.21
CA PRO A 159 2.16 16.99 2.37
C PRO A 159 2.69 16.16 3.56
N LEU A 160 1.84 15.94 4.58
CA LEU A 160 2.18 15.11 5.73
C LEU A 160 1.98 13.62 5.41
N LEU A 161 0.88 13.29 4.75
CA LEU A 161 0.51 11.91 4.37
C LEU A 161 1.45 11.36 3.28
N ALA A 162 1.87 12.19 2.32
CA ALA A 162 2.78 11.78 1.25
C ALA A 162 4.15 11.31 1.77
N ARG A 163 4.55 11.71 2.97
CA ARG A 163 5.83 11.31 3.60
C ARG A 163 5.78 9.96 4.31
N GLN A 164 4.64 9.27 4.35
CA GLN A 164 4.39 8.14 5.27
C GLN A 164 4.45 6.75 4.65
N ALA A 165 5.01 6.60 3.46
CA ALA A 165 4.98 5.36 2.71
C ALA A 165 3.62 4.96 2.19
N GLY A 166 3.32 5.47 0.99
CA GLY A 166 2.27 4.93 0.15
C GLY A 166 2.78 3.68 -0.56
N VAL A 167 1.97 2.63 -0.58
CA VAL A 167 2.09 1.58 -1.58
C VAL A 167 1.83 2.24 -2.93
N ILE A 168 2.88 2.45 -3.73
CA ILE A 168 2.77 3.10 -5.06
C ILE A 168 2.01 2.19 -6.01
N ARG A 169 2.21 0.88 -5.87
CA ARG A 169 1.46 -0.15 -6.59
C ARG A 169 1.35 -1.39 -5.72
N SER A 170 0.12 -1.82 -5.47
CA SER A 170 -0.17 -3.15 -4.93
C SER A 170 -0.23 -4.18 -6.06
N SER A 171 0.06 -5.43 -5.75
CA SER A 171 -0.10 -6.54 -6.68
C SER A 171 -1.52 -6.56 -7.26
N PRO A 172 -1.69 -6.81 -8.57
CA PRO A 172 -2.98 -6.68 -9.26
C PRO A 172 -4.04 -7.72 -8.88
N ILE A 173 -3.76 -8.62 -7.93
CA ILE A 173 -4.73 -9.62 -7.45
C ILE A 173 -5.13 -9.28 -6.01
N PRO A 174 -6.19 -8.47 -5.81
CA PRO A 174 -6.79 -8.26 -4.51
C PRO A 174 -7.94 -9.25 -4.31
N VAL A 175 -7.76 -10.33 -3.55
CA VAL A 175 -8.86 -10.90 -2.74
C VAL A 175 -8.24 -11.60 -1.53
N ASP A 176 -8.38 -11.00 -0.34
CA ASP A 176 -8.29 -11.76 0.91
C ASP A 176 -9.61 -12.56 1.04
N GLY A 177 -9.52 -13.89 1.13
CA GLY A 177 -10.65 -14.74 1.54
C GLY A 177 -11.16 -15.80 0.55
N PHE A 178 -10.64 -15.86 -0.68
CA PHE A 178 -10.97 -16.94 -1.64
C PHE A 178 -9.72 -17.78 -1.95
N TYR A 179 -9.62 -18.96 -1.34
CA TYR A 179 -8.54 -19.94 -1.55
C TYR A 179 -8.97 -21.10 -2.47
N ASP A 180 -9.76 -20.81 -3.50
CA ASP A 180 -10.15 -21.86 -4.45
C ASP A 180 -8.97 -22.23 -5.37
N LYS A 181 -8.93 -23.47 -5.87
CA LYS A 181 -7.84 -23.97 -6.72
C LYS A 181 -7.63 -23.10 -7.98
N GLY A 182 -8.71 -22.55 -8.53
CA GLY A 182 -8.65 -21.63 -9.68
C GLY A 182 -7.99 -20.29 -9.36
N PHE A 183 -8.06 -19.81 -8.11
CA PHE A 183 -7.40 -18.57 -7.69
C PHE A 183 -5.88 -18.74 -7.58
N VAL A 184 -5.44 -19.86 -6.99
CA VAL A 184 -4.01 -20.20 -6.88
C VAL A 184 -3.37 -20.27 -8.26
N GLU A 185 -4.04 -20.89 -9.22
CA GLU A 185 -3.53 -20.97 -10.60
C GLU A 185 -3.49 -19.60 -11.28
N LYS A 186 -4.47 -18.73 -11.04
CA LYS A 186 -4.45 -17.35 -11.54
C LYS A 186 -3.27 -16.56 -10.96
N LEU A 187 -3.00 -16.70 -9.66
CA LEU A 187 -1.87 -16.04 -9.00
C LEU A 187 -0.52 -16.54 -9.53
N GLU A 188 -0.34 -17.86 -9.62
CA GLU A 188 0.86 -18.46 -10.21
C GLU A 188 1.04 -18.03 -11.66
N ARG A 189 -0.04 -17.93 -12.43
CA ARG A 189 0.01 -17.41 -13.80
C ARG A 189 0.56 -15.97 -13.83
N GLU A 190 0.07 -15.08 -12.96
CA GLU A 190 0.60 -13.70 -12.91
C GLU A 190 2.07 -13.67 -12.44
N ARG A 191 2.50 -14.58 -11.54
CA ARG A 191 3.91 -14.73 -11.16
C ARG A 191 4.77 -15.14 -12.35
N ARG A 192 4.29 -16.06 -13.22
CA ARG A 192 5.01 -16.52 -14.43
C ARG A 192 5.25 -15.39 -15.43
N TYR A 193 4.38 -14.39 -15.45
CA TYR A 193 4.54 -13.19 -16.28
C TYR A 193 5.28 -12.05 -15.56
N GLY A 194 5.69 -12.22 -14.31
CA GLY A 194 6.37 -11.17 -13.54
C GLY A 194 5.46 -10.01 -13.12
N ASN A 195 4.13 -10.21 -13.12
CA ASN A 195 3.15 -9.17 -12.81
C ASN A 195 2.89 -9.01 -11.31
N VAL A 196 3.34 -9.97 -10.50
CA VAL A 196 3.15 -9.98 -9.05
C VAL A 196 4.32 -9.25 -8.39
N TYR A 197 4.16 -7.94 -8.26
CA TYR A 197 5.09 -7.11 -7.52
C TYR A 197 4.39 -6.00 -6.75
N VAL A 198 5.03 -5.56 -5.69
CA VAL A 198 4.61 -4.45 -4.83
C VAL A 198 5.77 -3.48 -4.72
N ILE A 199 5.48 -2.19 -4.86
CA ILE A 199 6.45 -1.12 -4.60
C ILE A 199 5.89 -0.16 -3.56
N GLU A 200 6.70 0.08 -2.54
CA GLU A 200 6.39 0.95 -1.40
C GLU A 200 7.37 2.12 -1.39
N ASP A 201 6.87 3.32 -1.09
CA ASP A 201 7.73 4.50 -0.94
C ASP A 201 8.21 4.67 0.50
N TRP A 202 9.45 4.34 0.84
CA TRP A 202 9.95 4.54 2.20
C TRP A 202 10.54 5.95 2.44
N GLY A 203 10.17 6.93 1.63
CA GLY A 203 10.64 8.30 1.71
C GLY A 203 11.95 8.48 0.97
N ASP A 204 13.07 8.10 1.59
CA ASP A 204 14.42 8.20 1.02
C ASP A 204 14.79 7.01 0.12
N ALA A 205 13.94 5.98 0.07
CA ALA A 205 14.13 4.78 -0.75
C ALA A 205 12.78 4.25 -1.23
N TYR A 206 12.74 3.51 -2.33
CA TYR A 206 11.62 2.62 -2.65
C TYR A 206 11.94 1.19 -2.21
N PHE A 207 10.96 0.50 -1.65
CA PHE A 207 11.04 -0.93 -1.36
C PHE A 207 10.20 -1.72 -2.34
N LEU A 208 10.87 -2.49 -3.19
CA LEU A 208 10.27 -3.31 -4.23
C LEU A 208 10.32 -4.79 -3.81
N ARG A 209 9.18 -5.47 -3.92
CA ARG A 209 9.05 -6.91 -3.75
C ARG A 209 8.46 -7.51 -5.01
N VAL A 210 9.15 -8.49 -5.59
CA VAL A 210 8.70 -9.23 -6.79
C VAL A 210 8.63 -10.71 -6.46
N GLU A 211 7.47 -11.32 -6.69
CA GLU A 211 7.28 -12.76 -6.48
C GLU A 211 7.51 -13.53 -7.77
N PHE A 212 8.43 -14.48 -7.72
CA PHE A 212 8.72 -15.38 -8.83
C PHE A 212 7.79 -16.60 -8.75
N PRO A 213 7.60 -17.32 -9.87
CA PRO A 213 6.76 -18.52 -9.92
C PRO A 213 7.20 -19.57 -8.91
N ARG A 214 6.23 -20.20 -8.23
CA ARG A 214 6.50 -21.23 -7.23
C ARG A 214 6.07 -22.61 -7.63
N LYS A 215 5.05 -22.72 -8.47
CA LYS A 215 4.52 -24.02 -8.92
C LYS A 215 4.53 -24.14 -10.44
N VAL A 216 4.97 -25.32 -10.89
CA VAL A 216 4.84 -25.73 -12.28
C VAL A 216 3.33 -25.87 -12.56
N PRO A 217 2.81 -25.31 -13.66
CA PRO A 217 1.41 -25.48 -14.00
C PRO A 217 1.02 -26.96 -14.08
N ASP A 218 -0.23 -27.26 -13.75
CA ASP A 218 -0.81 -28.56 -13.98
C ASP A 218 -1.19 -28.67 -15.47
N ILE A 219 -0.26 -29.18 -16.27
CA ILE A 219 -0.43 -29.34 -17.71
C ILE A 219 -0.53 -30.84 -17.97
N GLY A 220 -1.56 -31.28 -18.68
CA GLY A 220 -1.78 -32.68 -19.07
C GLY A 220 -0.80 -33.20 -20.12
N LEU A 221 0.48 -32.88 -20.00
CA LEU A 221 1.54 -33.32 -20.90
C LEU A 221 2.20 -34.61 -20.38
N PRO A 222 2.58 -35.55 -21.28
CA PRO A 222 3.23 -36.80 -20.88
C PRO A 222 4.52 -36.60 -20.07
N LEU A 223 5.28 -35.54 -20.35
CA LEU A 223 6.52 -35.20 -19.64
C LEU A 223 6.30 -34.62 -18.24
N ARG A 224 5.05 -34.31 -17.83
CA ARG A 224 4.78 -33.67 -16.54
C ARG A 224 5.10 -34.56 -15.34
N SER A 225 4.92 -35.87 -15.49
CA SER A 225 5.20 -36.88 -14.45
C SER A 225 6.68 -36.98 -14.07
N GLU A 226 7.59 -36.49 -14.92
CA GLU A 226 9.04 -36.52 -14.71
C GLU A 226 9.59 -35.23 -14.07
N ILE A 227 8.73 -34.21 -13.85
CA ILE A 227 9.12 -32.89 -13.38
C ILE A 227 8.49 -32.64 -12.00
N PRO A 228 9.25 -32.11 -11.02
CA PRO A 228 8.71 -31.71 -9.73
C PRO A 228 7.57 -30.69 -9.84
N ASP A 229 6.65 -30.70 -8.89
CA ASP A 229 5.56 -29.73 -8.85
C ASP A 229 6.02 -28.31 -8.48
N GLU A 230 7.14 -28.19 -7.79
CA GLU A 230 7.75 -26.92 -7.42
C GLU A 230 8.59 -26.38 -8.57
N MET A 231 8.53 -25.06 -8.77
CA MET A 231 9.37 -24.38 -9.75
C MET A 231 10.84 -24.45 -9.32
N PRO A 232 11.76 -24.70 -10.26
CA PRO A 232 13.19 -24.60 -9.98
C PRO A 232 13.58 -23.14 -9.68
N ASP A 233 14.78 -22.97 -9.14
CA ASP A 233 15.35 -21.65 -8.95
C ASP A 233 15.49 -20.92 -10.29
N TYR A 234 15.04 -19.67 -10.29
CA TYR A 234 15.22 -18.77 -11.42
C TYR A 234 16.59 -18.13 -11.36
N ASP A 235 17.15 -17.91 -12.53
CA ASP A 235 18.16 -16.89 -12.69
C ASP A 235 17.50 -15.53 -12.90
N TYR A 236 18.18 -14.46 -12.48
CA TYR A 236 17.66 -13.12 -12.64
C TYR A 236 18.75 -12.10 -12.95
N ASP A 237 18.34 -11.06 -13.68
CA ASP A 237 19.13 -9.89 -14.00
C ASP A 237 18.37 -8.61 -13.63
N LEU A 238 19.10 -7.63 -13.07
CA LEU A 238 18.57 -6.35 -12.61
C LEU A 238 19.23 -5.20 -13.36
N PHE A 239 18.42 -4.23 -13.80
CA PHE A 239 18.90 -3.05 -14.50
C PHE A 239 18.19 -1.80 -14.00
N LEU A 240 18.96 -0.72 -13.85
CA LEU A 240 18.44 0.63 -13.68
C LEU A 240 18.72 1.40 -14.97
N LYS A 241 17.68 1.81 -15.70
CA LYS A 241 17.82 2.49 -16.99
C LYS A 241 16.68 3.48 -17.21
N ASP A 242 17.02 4.71 -17.60
CA ASP A 242 16.07 5.74 -18.06
C ASP A 242 14.86 5.95 -17.12
N GLY A 243 15.09 6.00 -15.80
CA GLY A 243 14.02 6.15 -14.80
C GLY A 243 13.14 4.90 -14.63
N HIS A 244 13.59 3.75 -15.10
CA HIS A 244 12.92 2.47 -14.91
C HIS A 244 13.85 1.48 -14.21
N PHE A 245 13.27 0.66 -13.34
CA PHE A 245 13.91 -0.52 -12.80
C PHE A 245 13.39 -1.76 -13.52
N VAL A 246 14.28 -2.53 -14.12
CA VAL A 246 13.93 -3.70 -14.94
C VAL A 246 14.39 -4.96 -14.22
N VAL A 247 13.44 -5.87 -14.00
CA VAL A 247 13.69 -7.22 -13.46
C VAL A 247 13.48 -8.21 -14.59
N LYS A 248 14.50 -9.00 -14.91
CA LYS A 248 14.39 -10.14 -15.82
C LYS A 248 14.55 -11.42 -15.04
N GLY A 249 13.61 -12.35 -15.17
CA GLY A 249 13.69 -13.68 -14.60
C GLY A 249 13.73 -14.74 -15.68
N ARG A 250 14.61 -15.73 -15.56
CA ARG A 250 14.74 -16.85 -16.49
C ARG A 250 14.80 -18.17 -15.74
N CYS A 251 14.00 -19.15 -16.17
CA CYS A 251 14.08 -20.51 -15.63
C CYS A 251 15.42 -21.16 -16.03
N THR A 252 16.12 -21.80 -15.09
CA THR A 252 17.44 -22.41 -15.35
C THR A 252 17.36 -23.88 -15.77
N ASP A 253 16.39 -24.64 -15.25
CA ASP A 253 16.23 -26.07 -15.57
C ASP A 253 15.74 -26.24 -17.03
N GLU A 254 16.53 -26.93 -17.85
CA GLU A 254 16.21 -27.18 -19.25
C GLU A 254 14.94 -28.00 -19.47
N ARG A 255 14.62 -28.93 -18.57
CA ARG A 255 13.41 -29.76 -18.67
C ARG A 255 12.17 -28.89 -18.52
N VAL A 256 12.20 -27.99 -17.54
CA VAL A 256 11.13 -27.03 -17.30
C VAL A 256 11.04 -26.01 -18.45
N ARG A 257 12.19 -25.55 -18.99
CA ARG A 257 12.22 -24.64 -20.15
C ARG A 257 11.62 -25.23 -21.42
N LYS A 258 11.82 -26.52 -21.69
CA LYS A 258 11.23 -27.19 -22.86
C LYS A 258 9.70 -27.14 -22.81
N ILE A 259 9.13 -27.37 -21.63
CA ILE A 259 7.68 -27.32 -21.44
C ILE A 259 7.16 -25.88 -21.47
N SER A 260 7.85 -24.95 -20.82
CA SER A 260 7.42 -23.54 -20.79
C SER A 260 7.37 -22.92 -22.19
N SER A 261 8.31 -23.25 -23.08
CA SER A 261 8.23 -22.80 -24.48
C SER A 261 7.04 -23.36 -25.27
N SER A 262 6.42 -24.45 -24.81
CA SER A 262 5.40 -25.20 -25.55
C SER A 262 3.96 -24.95 -25.04
N VAL A 263 3.80 -24.26 -23.91
CA VAL A 263 2.50 -24.11 -23.22
C VAL A 263 2.12 -22.65 -23.06
N GLY A 264 0.93 -22.30 -23.55
CA GLY A 264 0.35 -20.97 -23.34
C GLY A 264 0.20 -20.67 -21.84
N ALA A 265 0.60 -19.48 -21.41
CA ALA A 265 0.60 -19.06 -20.00
C ALA A 265 1.70 -19.64 -19.09
N PHE A 266 2.79 -20.14 -19.69
CA PHE A 266 4.00 -20.49 -18.96
C PHE A 266 5.27 -20.05 -19.71
N PRO A 267 5.61 -18.75 -19.78
CA PRO A 267 6.80 -18.31 -20.51
C PRO A 267 8.11 -18.80 -19.85
N PRO A 268 9.18 -19.07 -20.64
CA PRO A 268 10.49 -19.48 -20.12
C PRO A 268 11.25 -18.35 -19.40
N GLU A 269 10.93 -17.11 -19.74
CA GLU A 269 11.48 -15.91 -19.13
C GLU A 269 10.40 -14.82 -19.06
N PHE A 270 10.55 -13.90 -18.10
CA PHE A 270 9.71 -12.72 -17.97
C PHE A 270 10.57 -11.47 -17.80
N MET A 271 9.99 -10.32 -18.15
CA MET A 271 10.60 -9.02 -17.95
C MET A 271 9.57 -8.07 -17.36
N THR A 272 9.86 -7.57 -16.16
CA THR A 272 9.04 -6.58 -15.47
C THR A 272 9.74 -5.23 -15.53
N VAL A 273 9.07 -4.24 -16.12
CA VAL A 273 9.57 -2.86 -16.21
C VAL A 273 8.80 -1.99 -15.23
N ILE A 274 9.49 -1.42 -14.26
CA ILE A 274 8.90 -0.67 -13.15
C ILE A 274 9.27 0.81 -13.33
N PRO A 275 8.30 1.68 -13.65
CA PRO A 275 8.56 3.12 -13.75
C PRO A 275 8.84 3.70 -12.37
N LEU A 276 9.88 4.55 -12.29
CA LEU A 276 10.29 5.24 -11.08
C LEU A 276 10.01 6.73 -11.24
N GLN A 277 9.35 7.34 -10.26
CA GLN A 277 9.00 8.76 -10.31
C GLN A 277 10.20 9.66 -9.98
N GLU A 278 11.14 9.15 -9.20
CA GLU A 278 12.32 9.87 -8.74
C GLU A 278 13.61 9.21 -9.24
N ARG A 279 14.68 10.00 -9.30
CA ARG A 279 16.01 9.50 -9.66
C ARG A 279 16.55 8.62 -8.54
N ILE A 280 17.12 7.49 -8.94
CA ILE A 280 17.69 6.48 -8.05
C ILE A 280 19.22 6.56 -8.15
N GLU A 281 19.85 6.73 -7.01
CA GLU A 281 21.32 6.78 -6.86
C GLU A 281 21.93 5.38 -7.01
N GLY A 282 21.25 4.37 -6.48
CA GLY A 282 21.64 2.98 -6.61
C GLY A 282 20.65 2.06 -5.91
N PHE A 283 20.94 0.77 -5.89
CA PHE A 283 20.06 -0.21 -5.25
C PHE A 283 20.82 -1.30 -4.50
N SER A 284 20.12 -1.97 -3.57
CA SER A 284 20.58 -3.22 -2.94
C SER A 284 19.48 -4.26 -3.08
N HIS A 285 19.82 -5.53 -3.16
CA HIS A 285 18.83 -6.58 -3.41
C HIS A 285 19.11 -7.85 -2.59
N ARG A 286 18.06 -8.65 -2.43
CA ARG A 286 18.11 -9.99 -1.87
C ARG A 286 17.14 -10.89 -2.63
N PHE A 287 17.57 -12.11 -2.93
CA PHE A 287 16.71 -13.12 -3.52
C PHE A 287 16.70 -14.38 -2.67
N GLU A 288 15.57 -14.68 -2.05
CA GLU A 288 15.39 -15.86 -1.21
C GLU A 288 14.00 -16.46 -1.45
N LYS A 289 13.92 -17.79 -1.58
CA LYS A 289 12.65 -18.53 -1.71
C LYS A 289 11.72 -17.94 -2.78
N GLN A 290 12.25 -17.65 -3.96
CA GLN A 290 11.50 -17.09 -5.10
C GLN A 290 10.85 -15.72 -4.79
N LEU A 291 11.40 -14.98 -3.83
CA LEU A 291 11.05 -13.60 -3.55
C LEU A 291 12.30 -12.74 -3.80
N LEU A 292 12.18 -11.81 -4.73
CA LEU A 292 13.17 -10.77 -4.96
C LEU A 292 12.74 -9.52 -4.19
N GLU A 293 13.60 -9.06 -3.31
CA GLU A 293 13.45 -7.81 -2.58
C GLU A 293 14.55 -6.84 -3.02
N VAL A 294 14.17 -5.61 -3.31
CA VAL A 294 15.09 -4.57 -3.78
C VAL A 294 14.79 -3.27 -3.04
N LEU A 295 15.84 -2.67 -2.50
CA LEU A 295 15.84 -1.30 -1.97
C LEU A 295 16.45 -0.38 -3.03
N LEU A 296 15.65 0.55 -3.55
CA LEU A 296 16.07 1.55 -4.53
C LEU A 296 16.30 2.87 -3.79
N LEU A 297 17.55 3.32 -3.67
CA LEU A 297 17.89 4.53 -2.92
C LEU A 297 17.66 5.78 -3.78
N LYS A 298 16.85 6.72 -3.28
CA LYS A 298 16.56 7.95 -4.02
C LYS A 298 17.74 8.92 -3.90
N GLU A 299 18.02 9.63 -4.98
CA GLU A 299 19.01 10.70 -4.96
C GLU A 299 18.52 11.83 -4.04
N LYS A 300 19.30 12.17 -3.01
CA LYS A 300 18.97 13.30 -2.14
C LYS A 300 18.99 14.58 -2.96
N ARG A 301 17.84 15.27 -3.07
CA ARG A 301 17.79 16.61 -3.64
C ARG A 301 18.75 17.51 -2.84
N LYS A 302 19.89 17.88 -3.44
CA LYS A 302 20.70 19.00 -2.94
C LYS A 302 19.79 20.23 -2.96
N LYS A 303 19.47 20.78 -1.78
CA LYS A 303 18.98 22.15 -1.66
C LYS A 303 20.05 23.05 -2.28
N THR A 304 19.88 23.37 -3.56
CA THR A 304 20.76 24.28 -4.28
C THR A 304 20.08 25.64 -4.24
N GLU A 305 20.61 26.50 -3.38
CA GLU A 305 20.75 27.95 -3.58
C GLU A 305 19.47 28.80 -3.77
N GLU A 306 18.66 28.95 -2.71
CA GLU A 306 18.02 30.25 -2.42
C GLU A 306 18.96 31.02 -1.50
N ASN A 307 19.94 31.71 -2.08
CA ASN A 307 20.66 32.85 -1.48
C ASN A 307 21.61 33.48 -2.51
N SER A 308 21.12 33.71 -3.72
CA SER A 308 21.76 34.63 -4.65
C SER A 308 20.68 35.42 -5.37
N HIS A 309 20.08 36.37 -4.65
CA HIS A 309 19.79 37.71 -5.15
C HIS A 309 19.46 38.58 -3.92
N LEU A 310 20.46 39.40 -3.57
CA LEU A 310 20.27 40.71 -2.95
C LEU A 310 19.25 41.53 -3.76
#